data_AF-Q4C209-F1
#
_entry.id   AF-Q4C209-F1
#
_cell.length_a   1.000
_cell.length_b   1.000
_cell.length_c   1.000
_cell.angle_alpha   90.00
_cell.angle_beta   90.00
_cell.angle_gamma   90.00
#
_symmetry.space_group_name_H-M   'P 1'
#
loop_
_entity.id
_entity.type
_entity.pdbx_description
1 polymer ?
#
loop_
_entity_poly.entity_id
_entity_poly.type
_entity_poly.pdbx_seq_one_letter_code
_entity_poly.pdbx_strand_id
1 'polypeptide(L)' 'MVGGTGPIDEWGMAGAREVYRALGIDTATYITGLTFLRNRGCAPRDLSPQALLEYNGYLDYLINSMS' A
#
# COMPACT_ATOMS: atom_id res chain seq x y z
N MET A 1 -11.62 8.64 9.50
CA MET A 1 -10.27 8.14 9.15
C MET A 1 -9.46 8.09 10.45
N VAL A 2 -8.64 7.06 10.64
CA VAL A 2 -7.92 6.79 11.93
C VAL A 2 -6.56 7.49 12.01
N GLY A 3 -6.00 7.96 10.89
CA GLY A 3 -4.74 8.72 10.87
C GLY A 3 -3.49 7.88 11.17
N GLY A 4 -3.55 6.57 10.92
CA GLY A 4 -2.45 5.63 11.14
C GLY A 4 -2.68 4.31 10.40
N THR A 5 -1.74 3.37 10.53
CA THR A 5 -1.71 2.11 9.77
C THR A 5 -2.58 1.00 10.35
N GLY A 6 -3.19 1.18 11.53
CA GLY A 6 -3.96 0.14 12.22
C GLY A 6 -4.93 -0.66 11.34
N PRO A 7 -5.76 -0.02 10.50
CA PRO A 7 -6.63 -0.76 9.57
C PRO A 7 -5.87 -1.60 8.52
N ILE A 8 -4.71 -1.13 8.04
CA ILE A 8 -3.85 -1.88 7.12
C ILE A 8 -3.26 -3.10 7.84
N ASP A 9 -2.81 -2.91 9.08
CA ASP A 9 -2.18 -3.97 9.87
C ASP A 9 -3.18 -5.08 10.22
N GLU A 10 -4.33 -4.70 10.76
CA GLU A 10 -5.32 -5.65 11.29
C GLU A 10 -6.10 -6.37 10.19
N TRP A 11 -6.43 -5.71 9.09
CA TRP A 11 -7.33 -6.26 8.07
C TRP A 11 -6.63 -6.60 6.76
N GLY A 12 -5.51 -5.94 6.46
CA GLY A 12 -4.80 -6.10 5.20
C GLY A 12 -3.58 -7.00 5.28
N MET A 13 -2.80 -6.92 6.37
CA MET A 13 -1.50 -7.59 6.47
C MET A 13 -1.50 -8.81 7.39
N ALA A 14 -2.35 -8.83 8.42
CA ALA A 14 -2.47 -9.97 9.32
C ALA A 14 -2.84 -11.25 8.55
N GLY A 15 -1.92 -12.21 8.48
CA GLY A 15 -2.11 -13.50 7.80
C GLY A 15 -2.00 -13.46 6.26
N ALA A 16 -1.71 -12.29 5.66
CA ALA A 16 -1.72 -12.13 4.21
C ALA A 16 -0.64 -12.96 3.52
N ARG A 17 0.58 -13.02 4.09
CA ARG A 17 1.70 -13.81 3.52
C ARG A 17 1.37 -15.30 3.50
N GLU A 18 0.72 -15.82 4.54
CA GLU A 18 0.29 -17.21 4.64
C GLU A 18 -0.76 -17.55 3.59
N VAL A 19 -1.76 -16.68 3.41
CA VAL A 19 -2.83 -16.85 2.42
C VAL A 19 -2.27 -16.78 1.00
N TYR A 20 -1.45 -15.79 0.68
CA TYR A 20 -0.85 -15.65 -0.66
C TYR A 20 0.02 -16.86 -1.00
N ARG A 21 0.83 -17.34 -0.06
CA ARG A 21 1.61 -18.57 -0.24
C ARG A 21 0.72 -19.79 -0.46
N ALA A 22 -0.36 -19.94 0.32
CA ALA A 22 -1.27 -21.07 0.19
C ALA A 22 -2.03 -21.08 -1.15
N LEU A 23 -2.31 -19.91 -1.71
CA LEU A 23 -2.99 -19.73 -3.00
C LEU A 23 -2.04 -19.65 -4.20
N GLY A 24 -0.72 -19.71 -3.99
CA GLY A 24 0.28 -19.55 -5.05
C GLY A 24 0.28 -18.17 -5.69
N ILE A 25 -0.13 -17.14 -4.95
CA ILE A 25 -0.18 -15.75 -5.41
C ILE A 25 1.17 -15.09 -5.15
N ASP A 26 1.77 -14.51 -6.19
CA ASP A 26 3.04 -13.79 -6.10
C ASP A 26 2.83 -12.35 -5.58
N THR A 27 3.46 -12.02 -4.45
CA THR A 27 3.41 -10.68 -3.86
C THR A 27 4.01 -9.60 -4.77
N ALA A 28 4.90 -9.97 -5.70
CA ALA A 28 5.45 -9.05 -6.70
C ALA A 28 4.37 -8.42 -7.59
N THR A 29 3.26 -9.14 -7.83
CA THR A 29 2.11 -8.60 -8.58
C THR A 29 1.49 -7.41 -7.84
N TYR A 30 1.28 -7.54 -6.52
CA TYR A 30 0.74 -6.47 -5.69
C TYR A 30 1.72 -5.30 -5.55
N ILE A 31 3.01 -5.60 -5.32
CA ILE A 31 4.06 -4.58 -5.23
C ILE A 31 4.12 -3.73 -6.50
N THR A 32 4.02 -4.37 -7.67
CA THR A 32 4.04 -3.68 -8.97
C THR A 32 2.86 -2.73 -9.11
N GLY A 33 1.64 -3.19 -8.81
CA GLY A 33 0.44 -2.37 -8.89
C GLY A 33 0.46 -1.17 -7.93
N LEU A 34 0.89 -1.39 -6.69
CA LEU A 34 0.95 -0.33 -5.68
C LEU A 34 2.06 0.69 -5.97
N THR A 35 3.21 0.22 -6.48
CA THR A 35 4.30 1.10 -6.93
C THR A 35 3.84 1.98 -8.09
N PHE A 36 3.07 1.42 -9.03
CA PHE A 36 2.46 2.21 -10.11
C PHE A 36 1.54 3.31 -9.58
N LEU A 37 0.64 2.98 -8.65
CA LEU A 37 -0.26 3.97 -8.04
C LEU A 37 0.51 5.09 -7.33
N ARG A 38 1.51 4.73 -6.51
CA ARG A 38 2.36 5.68 -5.78
C ARG A 38 3.07 6.65 -6.73
N ASN A 39 3.62 6.14 -7.83
CA ASN A 39 4.35 6.95 -8.80
C ASN A 39 3.42 7.75 -9.73
N ARG A 40 2.13 7.41 -9.81
CA ARG A 40 1.15 8.10 -10.67
C ARG A 40 0.49 9.30 -9.99
N GLY A 41 0.46 9.34 -8.66
CA GLY A 41 -0.15 10.43 -7.90
C GLY A 41 0.51 11.78 -8.22
N CYS A 42 -0.30 12.80 -8.51
CA CYS A 42 0.19 14.11 -8.89
C CYS A 42 -0.46 15.22 -8.05
N ALA A 43 0.37 16.14 -7.55
CA ALA A 43 -0.09 17.40 -6.97
C ALA A 43 0.26 18.57 -7.91
N PRO A 44 -0.65 19.54 -8.12
CA PRO A 44 -1.95 19.71 -7.46
C PRO A 44 -3.12 19.01 -8.18
N ARG A 45 -2.86 18.28 -9.29
CA ARG A 45 -3.91 17.76 -10.17
C ARG A 45 -4.86 16.78 -9.48
N ASP A 46 -4.33 15.83 -8.72
CA ASP A 46 -5.09 14.75 -8.10
C ASP A 46 -5.27 15.01 -6.59
N LEU A 47 -4.26 15.58 -5.92
CA LEU A 47 -4.25 15.86 -4.47
C LEU A 47 -3.47 17.14 -4.14
N SER A 48 -3.67 17.69 -2.93
CA SER A 48 -2.77 18.71 -2.39
C SER A 48 -1.39 18.11 -2.07
N PRO A 49 -0.30 18.91 -2.01
CA PRO A 49 1.04 18.38 -1.73
C PRO A 49 1.13 17.57 -0.43
N GLN A 50 0.50 18.04 0.65
CA GLN A 50 0.49 17.31 1.93
C GLN A 50 -0.34 16.01 1.83
N ALA A 51 -1.49 16.05 1.15
CA ALA A 51 -2.31 14.85 0.99
C ALA A 51 -1.60 13.78 0.15
N LEU A 52 -0.86 14.19 -0.88
CA LEU A 52 -0.06 13.29 -1.70
C LEU A 52 1.09 12.66 -0.89
N LEU A 53 1.73 13.43 0.00
CA LEU A 53 2.78 12.92 0.89
C LEU A 53 2.26 11.81 1.80
N GLU A 54 1.13 12.05 2.48
CA GLU A 54 0.51 11.03 3.36
C GLU A 54 0.07 9.80 2.57
N TYR A 55 -0.57 10.00 1.41
CA TYR A 55 -0.98 8.90 0.52
C TYR A 55 0.19 8.01 0.12
N ASN A 56 1.30 8.62 -0.31
CA ASN A 56 2.51 7.87 -0.67
C ASN A 56 3.12 7.17 0.55
N GLY A 57 3.09 7.78 1.74
CA GLY A 57 3.56 7.16 2.97
C GLY A 57 2.83 5.86 3.32
N TYR A 58 1.50 5.82 3.17
CA TYR A 58 0.74 4.60 3.38
C TYR A 58 1.01 3.52 2.32
N LEU A 59 1.21 3.92 1.06
CA LEU A 59 1.57 2.98 0.00
C LEU A 59 2.97 2.40 0.20
N ASP A 60 3.94 3.22 0.58
CA ASP A 60 5.30 2.76 0.86
C ASP A 60 5.32 1.81 2.06
N TYR A 61 4.54 2.09 3.11
CA TYR A 61 4.36 1.15 4.23
C TYR A 61 3.86 -0.21 3.74
N LEU A 62 2.77 -0.23 2.97
CA LEU A 62 2.16 -1.46 2.47
C LEU A 62 3.13 -2.25 1.56
N ILE A 63 3.82 -1.57 0.64
CA ILE A 63 4.83 -2.18 -0.23
C ILE A 63 5.94 -2.84 0.59
N ASN A 64 6.44 -2.15 1.61
CA ASN A 64 7.49 -2.66 2.49
C ASN A 64 7.01 -3.87 3.30
N SER A 65 5.75 -3.92 3.73
CA SER A 65 5.18 -5.05 4.47
C SER A 65 5.05 -6.33 3.63
N MET A 66 4.96 -6.20 2.30
CA MET A 66 4.84 -7.33 1.36
C MET A 66 6.16 -7.74 0.68
N SER A 67 7.20 -6.92 0.81
CA SER A 67 8.56 -7.22 0.37
C SER A 67 9.24 -8.23 1.30
#